data_AF-A0A1B8A6D7-F1
#
_entry.id   AF-A0A1B8A6D7-F1
#
_cell.length_a   1.000
_cell.length_b   1.000
_cell.length_c   1.000
_cell.angle_alpha   90.00
_cell.angle_beta   90.00
_cell.angle_gamma   90.00
#
_symmetry.space_group_name_H-M   'P 1'
#
loop_
_entity.id
_entity.type
_entity.pdbx_description
1 polymer ?
#
loop_
_entity_poly.entity_id
_entity_poly.type
_entity_poly.pdbx_seq_one_letter_code
_entity_poly.pdbx_strand_id
1 'polypeptide(L)'
;MVKIEVGSELEYRSKQPHWQIICWFPSNQPYHSLVFLFSTLAYVHLACPRTPRSISTAQTTRGRDDLIPDLLPHLPSKPHVLFARMESPVRILIIVKKRALAWQQAWEEPQKLITQVLKHLQYDSLVAPDDLYDSSRCRFLAIERWDSHTFIVCDLFNTSYNHLNAHQEGNNELPVKLVRICQGNQSDIVKAKEPQAIGQVDEQLRRIHDMHGWNEGPPYKIDHADGKYPIYIQPRSMVYT
;
A
#
# COMPACT_ATOMS: atom_id res chain seq x y z
N MET A 1 7.28 -43.21 7.48
CA MET A 1 8.66 -43.73 7.55
C MET A 1 9.50 -42.88 6.60
N VAL A 2 10.35 -42.01 7.14
CA VAL A 2 11.13 -41.02 6.37
C VAL A 2 12.44 -41.67 5.93
N LYS A 3 12.76 -41.58 4.63
CA LYS A 3 14.03 -42.05 4.08
C LYS A 3 14.96 -40.84 3.97
N ILE A 4 16.11 -40.91 4.64
CA ILE A 4 17.21 -39.95 4.51
C ILE A 4 18.25 -40.62 3.61
N GLU A 5 18.56 -40.00 2.48
CA GLU A 5 19.74 -40.35 1.69
C GLU A 5 20.74 -39.19 1.76
N VAL A 6 21.95 -39.52 2.20
CA VAL A 6 23.13 -38.66 2.20
C VAL A 6 23.88 -38.96 0.90
N GLY A 7 23.99 -37.96 0.02
CA GLY A 7 24.66 -38.06 -1.28
C GLY A 7 25.66 -36.92 -1.47
N SER A 8 26.86 -37.30 -1.88
CA SER A 8 28.13 -36.61 -1.82
C SER A 8 28.38 -35.48 -2.83
N GLU A 9 29.29 -34.60 -2.41
CA GLU A 9 30.14 -33.64 -3.14
C GLU A 9 30.35 -33.92 -4.64
N LEU A 10 29.92 -32.97 -5.49
CA LEU A 10 30.39 -32.81 -6.87
C LEU A 10 30.50 -31.30 -7.20
N GLU A 11 31.75 -30.84 -7.21
CA GLU A 11 32.38 -29.84 -8.08
C GLU A 11 31.48 -28.74 -8.70
N TYR A 12 31.42 -27.58 -8.03
CA TYR A 12 30.74 -26.38 -8.52
C TYR A 12 31.64 -25.55 -9.44
N ARG A 13 31.64 -25.84 -10.75
CA ARG A 13 32.18 -24.92 -11.77
C ARG A 13 31.23 -23.75 -11.95
N SER A 14 31.60 -22.58 -11.43
CA SER A 14 30.89 -21.32 -11.63
C SER A 14 30.97 -20.88 -13.10
N LYS A 15 29.87 -21.03 -13.85
CA LYS A 15 29.60 -20.20 -15.04
C LYS A 15 28.53 -19.20 -14.66
N GLN A 16 28.92 -17.95 -14.42
CA GLN A 16 27.97 -16.84 -14.37
C GLN A 16 27.55 -16.50 -15.80
N PRO A 17 26.26 -16.53 -16.15
CA PRO A 17 25.78 -15.80 -17.31
C PRO A 17 25.62 -14.32 -16.92
N HIS A 18 26.50 -13.51 -17.49
CA HIS A 18 26.46 -12.05 -17.45
C HIS A 18 25.27 -11.57 -18.30
N TRP A 19 24.09 -11.43 -17.70
CA TRP A 19 22.96 -10.77 -18.34
C TRP A 19 23.01 -9.27 -18.03
N GLN A 20 23.68 -8.50 -18.90
CA GLN A 20 23.42 -7.07 -19.01
C GLN A 20 22.11 -6.89 -19.80
N ILE A 21 21.03 -6.56 -19.09
CA ILE A 21 19.81 -6.06 -19.75
C ILE A 21 20.08 -4.59 -20.07
N ILE A 22 20.42 -4.31 -21.33
CA ILE A 22 20.42 -2.96 -21.87
C ILE A 22 18.96 -2.63 -22.20
N CYS A 23 18.29 -1.89 -21.31
CA CYS A 23 17.01 -1.28 -21.64
C CYS A 23 17.28 -0.03 -22.50
N TRP A 24 17.07 -0.16 -23.80
CA TRP A 24 16.96 0.98 -24.71
C TRP A 24 15.58 1.61 -24.52
N PHE A 25 15.52 2.86 -24.04
CA PHE A 25 14.32 3.70 -24.08
C PHE A 25 14.65 4.98 -24.85
N PRO A 26 13.83 5.41 -25.82
CA PRO A 26 14.02 6.69 -26.49
C PRO A 26 13.92 7.81 -25.45
N SER A 27 14.99 8.61 -25.36
CA SER A 27 15.35 9.44 -24.22
C SER A 27 14.58 10.76 -24.12
N ASN A 28 13.30 10.82 -24.49
CA ASN A 28 12.60 12.11 -24.64
C ASN A 28 11.16 12.18 -24.08
N GLN A 29 10.76 11.37 -23.10
CA GLN A 29 9.45 11.51 -22.45
C GLN A 29 9.58 11.54 -20.92
N PRO A 30 9.24 12.65 -20.22
CA PRO A 30 9.36 12.77 -18.78
C PRO A 30 8.11 12.22 -18.07
N TYR A 31 7.82 10.92 -18.19
CA TYR A 31 6.68 10.30 -17.51
C TYR A 31 7.15 9.21 -16.54
N HIS A 32 7.39 9.61 -15.30
CA HIS A 32 7.67 8.69 -14.20
C HIS A 32 6.37 8.00 -13.76
N SER A 33 6.32 6.68 -13.94
CA SER A 33 5.26 5.75 -13.53
C SER A 33 5.46 5.22 -12.10
N LEU A 34 4.39 4.72 -11.44
CA LEU A 34 4.48 3.98 -10.17
C LEU A 34 5.50 2.82 -10.21
N VAL A 35 5.81 2.28 -11.39
CA VAL A 35 6.79 1.19 -11.59
C VAL A 35 8.23 1.64 -11.29
N PHE A 36 8.61 2.87 -11.64
CA PHE A 36 9.96 3.38 -11.40
C PHE A 36 10.27 3.52 -9.90
N LEU A 37 9.23 3.59 -9.07
CA LEU A 37 9.35 3.81 -7.63
C LEU A 37 9.71 2.55 -6.84
N PHE A 38 9.43 1.37 -7.39
CA PHE A 38 9.54 0.11 -6.65
C PHE A 38 10.31 -1.00 -7.37
N SER A 39 11.01 -0.66 -8.47
CA SER A 39 12.06 -1.51 -9.03
C SER A 39 13.15 -1.73 -7.97
N THR A 40 13.44 -3.00 -7.67
CA THR A 40 14.40 -3.41 -6.64
C THR A 40 15.86 -3.03 -6.95
N LEU A 41 16.13 -2.44 -8.12
CA LEU A 41 17.47 -2.01 -8.54
C LEU A 41 17.83 -0.57 -8.11
N ALA A 42 16.90 0.22 -7.58
CA ALA A 42 17.17 1.58 -7.11
C ALA A 42 17.59 1.64 -5.62
N TYR A 43 18.25 0.61 -5.09
CA TYR A 43 18.74 0.57 -3.70
C TYR A 43 20.28 0.58 -3.69
N VAL A 44 20.87 1.75 -3.96
CA VAL A 44 22.31 1.98 -3.76
C VAL A 44 22.51 2.77 -2.47
N HIS A 45 23.12 2.07 -1.51
CA HIS A 45 23.89 2.56 -0.37
C HIS A 45 23.46 3.84 0.35
N LEU A 46 22.75 3.66 1.47
CA LEU A 46 23.05 4.41 2.69
C LEU A 46 23.26 3.42 3.83
N ALA A 47 24.54 3.07 4.04
CA ALA A 47 25.00 2.33 5.21
C ALA A 47 24.88 3.23 6.44
N CYS A 48 24.05 2.85 7.39
CA CYS A 48 23.97 3.50 8.70
C CYS A 48 24.93 2.77 9.67
N PRO A 49 25.94 3.43 10.26
CA PRO A 49 26.81 2.81 11.23
C PRO A 49 26.08 2.56 12.56
N ARG A 50 26.19 1.31 13.03
CA ARG A 50 25.70 0.86 14.34
C ARG A 50 26.54 1.49 15.46
N THR A 51 25.89 2.11 16.44
CA THR A 51 26.50 2.38 17.74
C THR A 51 25.98 1.39 18.80
N PRO A 52 26.80 1.02 19.80
CA PRO A 52 26.51 -0.08 20.74
C PRO A 52 25.57 0.32 21.89
N ARG A 53 24.83 -0.67 22.38
CA ARG A 53 23.96 -0.60 23.57
C ARG A 53 24.74 -0.30 24.85
N SER A 54 24.14 0.53 25.70
CA SER A 54 24.49 0.66 27.13
C SER A 54 23.62 -0.31 27.95
N ILE A 55 24.29 -1.14 28.76
CA ILE A 55 23.69 -2.02 29.76
C ILE A 55 23.50 -1.19 31.05
N SER A 56 22.28 -1.11 31.57
CA SER A 56 22.02 -0.56 32.90
C SER A 56 21.33 -1.61 33.77
N THR A 57 22.07 -2.06 34.77
CA THR A 57 21.64 -2.96 35.84
C THR A 57 21.00 -2.14 36.96
N ALA A 58 19.77 -2.46 37.36
CA ALA A 58 19.24 -2.04 38.65
C ALA A 58 18.29 -3.13 39.20
N GLN A 59 18.76 -3.84 40.21
CA GLN A 59 17.93 -4.53 41.19
C GLN A 59 17.47 -3.50 42.24
N THR A 60 16.30 -3.67 42.85
CA THR A 60 16.08 -3.51 44.32
C THR A 60 14.60 -3.68 44.74
N THR A 61 14.45 -4.62 45.68
CA THR A 61 13.47 -4.84 46.78
C THR A 61 11.96 -5.06 46.58
N ARG A 62 11.56 -6.17 47.21
CA ARG A 62 10.24 -6.55 47.74
C ARG A 62 9.72 -5.53 48.78
N GLY A 63 8.40 -5.34 48.78
CA GLY A 63 7.59 -4.88 49.91
C GLY A 63 6.23 -5.58 49.82
N ARG A 64 5.74 -6.10 50.94
CA ARG A 64 4.63 -7.05 51.11
C ARG A 64 3.50 -6.35 51.89
N ASP A 65 2.32 -6.97 51.88
CA ASP A 65 1.17 -6.81 52.80
C ASP A 65 0.30 -5.54 52.58
N ASP A 66 -1.02 -5.49 52.79
CA ASP A 66 -2.14 -6.45 52.91
C ASP A 66 -3.43 -5.58 52.94
N LEU A 67 -4.55 -6.14 52.44
CA LEU A 67 -5.96 -6.01 52.89
C LEU A 67 -6.51 -4.62 53.31
N ILE A 68 -7.65 -4.14 52.78
CA ILE A 68 -9.04 -4.47 53.21
C ILE A 68 -10.04 -3.80 52.22
N PRO A 69 -11.24 -4.39 52.00
CA PRO A 69 -12.25 -3.92 51.06
C PRO A 69 -13.19 -2.88 51.69
N ASP A 70 -13.70 -1.92 50.92
CA ASP A 70 -14.97 -1.29 51.28
C ASP A 70 -15.77 -0.77 50.09
N LEU A 71 -17.05 -1.09 50.21
CA LEU A 71 -18.22 -0.72 49.42
C LEU A 71 -18.36 0.80 49.29
N LEU A 72 -18.86 1.29 48.15
CA LEU A 72 -19.76 2.46 48.01
C LEU A 72 -20.23 2.56 46.53
N PRO A 73 -21.31 3.32 46.21
CA PRO A 73 -22.47 2.81 45.49
C PRO A 73 -22.53 3.21 44.01
N HIS A 74 -23.42 2.53 43.29
CA HIS A 74 -23.82 2.78 41.92
C HIS A 74 -24.06 4.27 41.61
N LEU A 75 -23.13 4.87 40.87
CA LEU A 75 -23.35 6.13 40.17
C LEU A 75 -24.14 5.87 38.88
N PRO A 76 -25.06 6.78 38.49
CA PRO A 76 -25.88 6.62 37.30
C PRO A 76 -25.00 6.60 36.06
N SER A 77 -25.25 5.63 35.17
CA SER A 77 -24.59 5.48 33.89
C SER A 77 -24.64 6.80 33.11
N LYS A 78 -23.49 7.49 33.04
CA LYS A 78 -23.30 8.59 32.09
C LYS A 78 -23.69 8.09 30.71
N PRO A 79 -24.45 8.85 29.90
CA PRO A 79 -24.62 8.50 28.51
C PRO A 79 -23.21 8.37 27.93
N HIS A 80 -22.85 7.18 27.46
CA HIS A 80 -21.71 6.99 26.59
C HIS A 80 -22.01 7.81 25.34
N VAL A 81 -21.68 9.11 25.38
CA VAL A 81 -21.30 9.85 24.20
C VAL A 81 -20.06 9.11 23.74
N LEU A 82 -20.27 8.11 22.88
CA LEU A 82 -19.22 7.51 22.09
C LEU A 82 -18.68 8.67 21.28
N PHE A 83 -17.65 9.33 21.79
CA PHE A 83 -16.72 10.07 20.96
C PHE A 83 -16.23 9.02 19.97
N ALA A 84 -16.85 8.99 18.79
CA ALA A 84 -16.33 8.27 17.66
C ALA A 84 -14.89 8.78 17.55
N ARG A 85 -13.92 7.93 17.88
CA ARG A 85 -12.52 8.19 17.55
C ARG A 85 -12.56 8.45 16.05
N MET A 86 -12.39 9.71 15.65
CA MET A 86 -12.23 10.05 14.25
C MET A 86 -10.92 9.40 13.84
N GLU A 87 -11.01 8.26 13.17
CA GLU A 87 -9.85 7.59 12.62
C GLU A 87 -9.19 8.53 11.62
N SER A 88 -7.87 8.69 11.74
CA SER A 88 -7.12 9.60 10.88
C SER A 88 -7.16 9.10 9.43
N PRO A 89 -7.42 9.99 8.45
CA PRO A 89 -7.40 9.61 7.04
C PRO A 89 -6.08 8.93 6.66
N VAL A 90 -6.15 7.82 5.92
CA VAL A 90 -4.99 7.04 5.47
C VAL A 90 -5.22 6.52 4.06
N ARG A 91 -4.19 6.54 3.23
CA ARG A 91 -4.20 6.01 1.87
C ARG A 91 -3.60 4.61 1.85
N ILE A 92 -4.31 3.61 1.37
CA ILE A 92 -3.77 2.27 1.16
C ILE A 92 -3.29 2.15 -0.28
N LEU A 93 -1.99 1.88 -0.44
CA LEU A 93 -1.42 1.45 -1.72
C LEU A 93 -1.28 -0.07 -1.69
N ILE A 94 -1.97 -0.77 -2.59
CA ILE A 94 -1.88 -2.21 -2.78
C ILE A 94 -1.07 -2.49 -4.04
N ILE A 95 0.03 -3.24 -3.90
CA ILE A 95 0.87 -3.68 -5.01
C ILE A 95 0.74 -5.19 -5.15
N VAL A 96 0.25 -5.64 -6.30
CA VAL A 96 0.08 -7.05 -6.63
C VAL A 96 1.09 -7.44 -7.70
N LYS A 97 2.01 -8.36 -7.38
CA LYS A 97 3.00 -8.83 -8.37
C LYS A 97 2.35 -9.74 -9.40
N LYS A 98 2.82 -9.73 -10.65
CA LYS A 98 2.34 -10.63 -11.73
C LYS A 98 2.26 -12.10 -11.34
N ARG A 99 3.22 -12.57 -10.55
CA ARG A 99 3.30 -13.97 -10.11
C ARG A 99 2.30 -14.34 -9.00
N ALA A 100 1.68 -13.36 -8.34
CA ALA A 100 0.67 -13.62 -7.31
C ALA A 100 -0.57 -14.25 -7.95
N LEU A 101 -1.24 -15.14 -7.22
CA LEU A 101 -2.46 -15.78 -7.70
C LEU A 101 -3.57 -14.74 -7.88
N ALA A 102 -3.63 -13.74 -6.99
CA ALA A 102 -4.53 -12.61 -7.08
C ALA A 102 -4.22 -11.60 -8.20
N TRP A 103 -3.18 -11.77 -9.02
CA TRP A 103 -2.82 -10.73 -10.03
C TRP A 103 -3.93 -10.48 -11.05
N GLN A 104 -4.57 -11.53 -11.55
CA GLN A 104 -5.71 -11.39 -12.47
C GLN A 104 -6.92 -10.79 -11.74
N GLN A 105 -7.22 -11.28 -10.53
CA GLN A 105 -8.31 -10.75 -9.72
C GLN A 105 -8.11 -9.26 -9.40
N ALA A 106 -6.87 -8.82 -9.17
CA ALA A 106 -6.56 -7.43 -8.89
C ALA A 106 -7.06 -6.51 -10.02
N TRP A 107 -6.96 -6.95 -11.27
CA TRP A 107 -7.38 -6.16 -12.43
C TRP A 107 -8.87 -6.29 -12.77
N GLU A 108 -9.41 -7.50 -12.68
CA GLU A 108 -10.80 -7.77 -13.04
C GLU A 108 -11.78 -7.38 -11.93
N GLU A 109 -11.41 -7.65 -10.67
CA GLU A 109 -12.26 -7.47 -9.49
C GLU A 109 -11.51 -6.75 -8.34
N PRO A 110 -10.98 -5.53 -8.58
CA PRO A 110 -10.14 -4.84 -7.60
C PRO A 110 -10.81 -4.64 -6.24
N GLN A 111 -12.12 -4.42 -6.21
CA GLN A 111 -12.83 -4.17 -4.97
C GLN A 111 -12.91 -5.41 -4.07
N LYS A 112 -13.04 -6.61 -4.64
CA LYS A 112 -12.92 -7.87 -3.86
C LYS A 112 -11.54 -8.00 -3.23
N LEU A 113 -10.50 -7.55 -3.93
CA LEU A 113 -9.15 -7.54 -3.38
C LEU A 113 -8.99 -6.49 -2.27
N ILE A 114 -9.62 -5.32 -2.40
CA ILE A 114 -9.71 -4.31 -1.33
C ILE A 114 -10.36 -4.94 -0.09
N THR A 115 -11.47 -5.69 -0.24
CA THR A 115 -12.10 -6.42 0.87
C THR A 115 -11.15 -7.36 1.59
N GLN A 116 -10.38 -8.16 0.84
CA GLN A 116 -9.38 -9.07 1.42
C GLN A 116 -8.29 -8.31 2.19
N VAL A 117 -7.84 -7.18 1.65
CA VAL A 117 -6.84 -6.32 2.28
C VAL A 117 -7.39 -5.66 3.55
N LEU A 118 -8.63 -5.15 3.54
CA LEU A 118 -9.26 -4.56 4.72
C LEU A 118 -9.37 -5.57 5.86
N LYS A 119 -9.83 -6.80 5.57
CA LYS A 119 -9.86 -7.90 6.55
C LYS A 119 -8.47 -8.22 7.09
N HIS A 120 -7.46 -8.29 6.22
CA HIS A 120 -6.07 -8.55 6.63
C HIS A 120 -5.52 -7.44 7.55
N LEU A 121 -5.88 -6.19 7.27
CA LEU A 121 -5.50 -5.02 8.07
C LEU A 121 -6.38 -4.82 9.32
N GLN A 122 -7.33 -5.72 9.60
CA GLN A 122 -8.27 -5.66 10.73
C GLN A 122 -9.22 -4.44 10.67
N TYR A 123 -9.57 -4.00 9.47
CA TYR A 123 -10.60 -2.99 9.22
C TYR A 123 -11.95 -3.64 8.87
N ASP A 124 -12.40 -4.63 9.63
CA ASP A 124 -13.64 -5.37 9.35
C ASP A 124 -14.88 -4.48 9.30
N SER A 125 -14.89 -3.38 10.07
CA SER A 125 -15.98 -2.39 10.06
C SER A 125 -16.05 -1.52 8.81
N LEU A 126 -15.08 -1.64 7.91
CA LEU A 126 -15.04 -0.94 6.61
C LEU A 126 -15.43 -1.84 5.44
N VAL A 127 -15.58 -3.15 5.66
CA VAL A 127 -15.96 -4.09 4.61
C VAL A 127 -17.39 -3.81 4.15
N ALA A 128 -17.54 -3.41 2.90
CA ALA A 128 -18.84 -3.18 2.28
C ALA A 128 -19.52 -4.53 1.99
N PRO A 129 -20.83 -4.72 2.28
CA PRO A 129 -21.53 -5.98 2.02
C PRO A 129 -21.56 -6.41 0.55
N ASP A 130 -21.48 -5.44 -0.36
CA ASP A 130 -21.55 -5.57 -1.81
C ASP A 130 -20.20 -5.36 -2.51
N ASP A 131 -19.11 -5.26 -1.73
CA ASP A 131 -17.77 -4.92 -2.20
C ASP A 131 -17.75 -3.58 -2.99
N LEU A 132 -18.61 -2.60 -2.65
CA LEU A 132 -18.57 -1.26 -3.24
C LEU A 132 -17.89 -0.24 -2.32
N TYR A 133 -16.85 0.41 -2.82
CA TYR A 133 -15.98 1.33 -2.07
C TYR A 133 -15.97 2.72 -2.72
N ASP A 134 -17.03 3.49 -2.53
CA ASP A 134 -17.16 4.88 -3.00
C ASP A 134 -17.45 5.89 -1.88
N SER A 135 -17.57 5.40 -0.64
CA SER A 135 -17.95 6.20 0.53
C SER A 135 -16.77 6.98 1.14
N SER A 136 -17.08 7.91 2.05
CA SER A 136 -16.06 8.61 2.85
C SER A 136 -15.29 7.71 3.82
N ARG A 137 -15.81 6.52 4.12
CA ARG A 137 -15.16 5.54 5.02
C ARG A 137 -14.09 4.72 4.30
N CYS A 138 -14.36 4.34 3.05
CA CYS A 138 -13.42 3.67 2.17
C CYS A 138 -13.77 4.01 0.72
N ARG A 139 -12.82 4.62 0.00
CA ARG A 139 -12.98 5.09 -1.38
C ARG A 139 -11.91 4.50 -2.26
N PHE A 140 -12.31 3.72 -3.25
CA PHE A 140 -11.45 3.23 -4.32
C PHE A 140 -11.18 4.37 -5.31
N LEU A 141 -9.90 4.67 -5.53
CA LEU A 141 -9.47 5.86 -6.29
C LEU A 141 -8.92 5.54 -7.66
N ALA A 142 -8.03 4.55 -7.74
CA ALA A 142 -7.38 4.21 -8.99
C ALA A 142 -6.86 2.78 -8.98
N ILE A 143 -6.86 2.18 -10.16
CA ILE A 143 -6.11 0.99 -10.48
C ILE A 143 -5.26 1.22 -11.73
N GLU A 144 -4.01 0.80 -11.64
CA GLU A 144 -3.04 0.91 -12.73
C GLU A 144 -2.34 -0.43 -12.92
N ARG A 145 -2.42 -0.98 -14.13
CA ARG A 145 -1.81 -2.27 -14.48
C ARG A 145 -0.62 -2.11 -15.41
N TRP A 146 0.46 -2.80 -15.08
CA TRP A 146 1.69 -2.92 -15.84
C TRP A 146 2.03 -4.38 -16.08
N ASP A 147 3.01 -4.65 -16.95
CA ASP A 147 3.43 -6.02 -17.29
C ASP A 147 3.88 -6.85 -16.10
N SER A 148 4.34 -6.21 -15.02
CA SER A 148 4.92 -6.87 -13.85
C SER A 148 4.12 -6.70 -12.56
N HIS A 149 3.24 -5.70 -12.49
CA HIS A 149 2.53 -5.32 -11.26
C HIS A 149 1.17 -4.70 -11.57
N THR A 150 0.24 -4.84 -10.62
CA THR A 150 -1.00 -4.05 -10.56
C THR A 150 -0.96 -3.22 -9.28
N PHE A 151 -1.26 -1.93 -9.40
CA PHE A 151 -1.34 -0.98 -8.30
C PHE A 151 -2.81 -0.62 -8.09
N ILE A 152 -3.28 -0.68 -6.85
CA ILE A 152 -4.63 -0.27 -6.45
C ILE A 152 -4.48 0.73 -5.32
N VAL A 153 -5.20 1.85 -5.41
CA VAL A 153 -5.18 2.91 -4.40
C VAL A 153 -6.60 3.11 -3.86
N CYS A 154 -6.73 3.08 -2.54
CA CYS A 154 -7.95 3.49 -1.85
C CYS A 154 -7.66 4.35 -0.63
N ASP A 155 -8.57 5.27 -0.31
CA ASP A 155 -8.49 6.11 0.87
C ASP A 155 -9.47 5.61 1.94
N LEU A 156 -9.00 5.54 3.19
CA LEU A 156 -9.84 5.25 4.36
C LEU A 156 -10.06 6.55 5.13
N PHE A 157 -11.28 6.73 5.63
CA PHE A 157 -11.69 7.85 6.50
C PHE A 157 -11.49 9.26 5.91
N ASN A 158 -11.25 9.38 4.60
CA ASN A 158 -11.07 10.65 3.92
C ASN A 158 -12.43 11.31 3.60
N THR A 159 -13.00 11.96 4.62
CA THR A 159 -14.30 12.64 4.55
C THR A 159 -14.26 13.96 3.79
N SER A 160 -13.09 14.61 3.73
CA SER A 160 -12.87 15.89 3.03
C SER A 160 -12.43 15.73 1.57
N TYR A 161 -12.43 14.51 1.04
CA TYR A 161 -12.01 14.25 -0.32
C TYR A 161 -12.83 15.03 -1.35
N ASN A 162 -12.14 15.76 -2.23
CA ASN A 162 -12.76 16.46 -3.36
C ASN A 162 -11.98 16.17 -4.64
N HIS A 163 -12.57 15.41 -5.56
CA HIS A 163 -11.90 15.04 -6.82
C HIS A 163 -11.64 16.23 -7.73
N LEU A 164 -12.32 17.37 -7.55
CA LEU A 164 -12.12 18.58 -8.37
C LEU A 164 -10.80 19.26 -8.04
N ASN A 165 -10.34 19.23 -6.80
CA ASN A 165 -9.08 19.86 -6.39
C ASN A 165 -7.95 18.85 -6.13
N ALA A 166 -8.22 17.55 -6.19
CA ALA A 166 -7.26 16.47 -5.94
C ALA A 166 -6.07 16.38 -6.92
N HIS A 167 -6.03 17.21 -7.97
CA HIS A 167 -4.87 17.37 -8.86
C HIS A 167 -3.86 18.41 -8.35
N GLN A 168 -4.26 19.27 -7.41
CA GLN A 168 -3.44 20.36 -6.88
C GLN A 168 -2.53 19.86 -5.75
N GLU A 169 -1.32 20.41 -5.67
CA GLU A 169 -0.39 20.13 -4.57
C GLU A 169 -0.95 20.60 -3.21
N GLY A 170 -0.63 19.87 -2.14
CA GLY A 170 -1.15 20.14 -0.79
C GLY A 170 -2.60 19.72 -0.54
N ASN A 171 -3.36 19.41 -1.60
CA ASN A 171 -4.70 18.84 -1.47
C ASN A 171 -4.62 17.31 -1.48
N ASN A 172 -5.38 16.70 -0.57
CA ASN A 172 -5.57 15.24 -0.53
C ASN A 172 -4.28 14.42 -0.32
N GLU A 173 -3.30 15.01 0.36
CA GLU A 173 -2.06 14.35 0.78
C GLU A 173 -2.30 13.60 2.09
N LEU A 174 -2.10 12.29 2.06
CA LEU A 174 -2.45 11.40 3.17
C LEU A 174 -1.25 10.56 3.57
N PRO A 175 -1.11 10.18 4.85
CA PRO A 175 -0.18 9.10 5.19
C PRO A 175 -0.56 7.86 4.39
N VAL A 176 0.42 7.28 3.70
CA VAL A 176 0.19 6.06 2.92
C VAL A 176 0.46 4.85 3.82
N LYS A 177 -0.21 3.73 3.60
CA LYS A 177 0.11 2.40 4.11
C LYS A 177 0.26 1.46 2.93
N LEU A 178 1.39 0.77 2.87
CA LEU A 178 1.73 -0.07 1.73
C LEU A 178 1.41 -1.53 2.01
N VAL A 179 0.61 -2.13 1.14
CA VAL A 179 0.28 -3.55 1.15
C VAL A 179 0.86 -4.20 -0.10
N ARG A 180 1.70 -5.22 0.08
CA ARG A 180 2.25 -6.01 -1.02
C ARG A 180 1.65 -7.40 -1.02
N ILE A 181 1.14 -7.82 -2.17
CA ILE A 181 0.61 -9.16 -2.41
C ILE A 181 1.57 -9.87 -3.38
N CYS A 182 2.15 -10.96 -2.92
CA CYS A 182 3.10 -11.76 -3.69
C CYS A 182 2.82 -13.25 -3.55
N GLN A 183 3.24 -14.01 -4.55
CA GLN A 183 3.14 -15.47 -4.55
C GLN A 183 3.86 -16.08 -3.34
N GLY A 184 3.15 -16.93 -2.58
CA GLY A 184 3.73 -17.90 -1.65
C GLY A 184 3.69 -19.31 -2.22
N ASN A 185 4.01 -20.32 -1.42
CA ASN A 185 4.12 -21.70 -1.90
C ASN A 185 2.76 -22.27 -2.37
N GLN A 186 1.67 -21.95 -1.66
CA GLN A 186 0.31 -22.47 -1.93
C GLN A 186 -0.79 -21.39 -1.80
N SER A 187 -0.42 -20.17 -1.43
CA SER A 187 -1.33 -19.04 -1.23
C SER A 187 -0.61 -17.74 -1.52
N ASP A 188 -1.35 -16.65 -1.66
CA ASP A 188 -0.74 -15.32 -1.64
C ASP A 188 -0.26 -14.95 -0.23
N ILE A 189 0.79 -14.15 -0.18
CA ILE A 189 1.33 -13.55 1.04
C ILE A 189 1.03 -12.06 0.98
N VAL A 190 0.30 -11.57 1.98
CA VAL A 190 0.02 -10.14 2.17
C VAL A 190 1.01 -9.58 3.19
N LYS A 191 1.71 -8.50 2.82
CA LYS A 191 2.68 -7.80 3.69
C LYS A 191 2.32 -6.32 3.79
N ALA A 192 1.98 -5.86 4.98
CA ALA A 192 1.76 -4.44 5.27
C ALA A 192 3.04 -3.77 5.79
N LYS A 193 3.33 -2.55 5.35
CA LYS A 193 4.45 -1.72 5.82
C LYS A 193 4.04 -0.25 5.84
N GLU A 194 4.59 0.51 6.78
CA GLU A 194 4.62 1.97 6.69
C GLU A 194 5.57 2.34 5.52
N PRO A 195 5.13 3.18 4.57
CA PRO A 195 5.89 3.50 3.38
C PRO A 195 6.97 4.53 3.68
N GLN A 196 8.14 4.31 3.08
CA GLN A 196 9.24 5.28 3.07
C GLN A 196 9.09 6.33 1.94
N ALA A 197 8.06 6.24 1.10
CA ALA A 197 7.88 7.04 -0.12
C ALA A 197 6.43 7.54 -0.30
N ILE A 198 5.90 8.22 0.72
CA ILE A 198 4.53 8.77 0.75
C ILE A 198 4.29 9.73 -0.43
N GLY A 199 5.21 10.69 -0.65
CA GLY A 199 5.01 11.77 -1.61
C GLY A 199 4.83 11.32 -3.07
N GLN A 200 5.33 10.14 -3.44
CA GLN A 200 5.26 9.68 -4.83
C GLN A 200 3.86 9.13 -5.18
N VAL A 201 3.15 8.52 -4.23
CA VAL A 201 1.78 8.02 -4.49
C VAL A 201 0.83 9.19 -4.71
N ASP A 202 0.97 10.22 -3.88
CA ASP A 202 0.14 11.42 -3.95
C ASP A 202 0.41 12.19 -5.24
N GLU A 203 1.68 12.33 -5.64
CA GLU A 203 2.05 12.93 -6.92
C GLU A 203 1.44 12.17 -8.12
N GLN A 204 1.49 10.83 -8.13
CA GLN A 204 0.89 10.05 -9.21
C GLN A 204 -0.63 10.18 -9.24
N LEU A 205 -1.29 10.15 -8.09
CA LEU A 205 -2.74 10.34 -8.03
C LEU A 205 -3.15 11.74 -8.53
N ARG A 206 -2.37 12.78 -8.19
CA ARG A 206 -2.57 14.13 -8.75
C ARG A 206 -2.48 14.13 -10.28
N ARG A 207 -1.45 13.47 -10.84
CA ARG A 207 -1.29 13.34 -12.29
C ARG A 207 -2.44 12.58 -12.93
N ILE A 208 -2.92 11.50 -12.30
CA ILE A 208 -4.09 10.76 -12.78
C ILE A 208 -5.31 11.68 -12.86
N HIS A 209 -5.59 12.45 -11.80
CA HIS A 209 -6.66 13.44 -11.82
C HIS A 209 -6.49 14.50 -12.91
N ASP A 210 -5.27 15.00 -13.10
CA ASP A 210 -4.97 15.97 -14.15
C ASP A 210 -5.24 15.39 -15.54
N MET A 211 -4.69 14.22 -15.84
CA MET A 211 -4.76 13.59 -17.18
C MET A 211 -6.19 13.21 -17.62
N HIS A 212 -7.07 12.80 -16.69
CA HIS A 212 -8.45 12.42 -17.02
C HIS A 212 -9.40 13.64 -17.12
N GLY A 213 -8.91 14.85 -16.87
CA GLY A 213 -9.71 16.06 -17.05
C GLY A 213 -10.75 16.28 -15.97
N TRP A 214 -11.65 17.24 -16.22
CA TRP A 214 -12.64 17.72 -15.25
C TRP A 214 -13.91 16.87 -15.18
N ASN A 215 -14.23 16.14 -16.24
CA ASN A 215 -15.49 15.41 -16.36
C ASN A 215 -15.44 13.98 -15.80
N GLU A 216 -14.24 13.49 -15.48
CA GLU A 216 -14.03 12.12 -15.00
C GLU A 216 -13.62 12.10 -13.52
N GLY A 217 -14.31 11.26 -12.74
CA GLY A 217 -14.03 11.00 -11.33
C GLY A 217 -13.47 9.59 -11.10
N PRO A 218 -12.92 9.33 -9.90
CA PRO A 218 -12.51 7.99 -9.52
C PRO A 218 -13.70 7.00 -9.48
N PRO A 219 -13.44 5.68 -9.59
CA PRO A 219 -12.12 5.07 -9.73
C PRO A 219 -11.57 5.15 -11.16
N TYR A 220 -10.31 5.56 -11.30
CA TYR A 220 -9.61 5.55 -12.59
C TYR A 220 -9.05 4.16 -12.89
N LYS A 221 -9.23 3.65 -14.12
CA LYS A 221 -8.72 2.34 -14.54
C LYS A 221 -7.76 2.49 -15.72
N ILE A 222 -6.47 2.28 -15.48
CA ILE A 222 -5.39 2.60 -16.41
C ILE A 222 -4.60 1.33 -16.75
N ASP A 223 -4.44 1.05 -18.04
CA ASP A 223 -3.78 -0.17 -18.53
C ASP A 223 -2.55 0.16 -19.37
N HIS A 224 -1.38 -0.13 -18.83
CA HIS A 224 -0.07 -0.04 -19.49
C HIS A 224 0.50 -1.40 -19.89
N ALA A 225 -0.20 -2.49 -19.57
CA ALA A 225 0.28 -3.83 -19.90
C ALA A 225 0.17 -4.12 -21.41
N ASP A 226 0.95 -5.11 -21.86
CA ASP A 226 0.91 -5.64 -23.22
C ASP A 226 1.20 -4.56 -24.28
N GLY A 227 2.07 -3.60 -23.95
CA GLY A 227 2.48 -2.51 -24.84
C GLY A 227 1.42 -1.42 -25.03
N LYS A 228 0.34 -1.42 -24.24
CA LYS A 228 -0.68 -0.37 -24.30
C LYS A 228 -0.14 0.97 -23.79
N TYR A 229 -0.57 2.03 -24.46
CA TYR A 229 -0.28 3.40 -24.08
C TYR A 229 -1.60 4.15 -23.90
N PRO A 230 -1.99 4.50 -22.66
CA PRO A 230 -3.18 5.30 -22.41
C PRO A 230 -3.12 6.64 -23.12
N ILE A 231 -4.23 7.04 -23.73
CA ILE A 231 -4.37 8.33 -24.41
C ILE A 231 -5.29 9.21 -23.58
N TYR A 232 -4.79 10.39 -23.23
CA TYR A 232 -5.51 11.39 -22.45
C TYR A 232 -5.79 12.60 -23.34
N ILE A 233 -7.07 12.88 -23.58
CA ILE A 233 -7.48 13.88 -24.58
C ILE A 233 -7.78 15.26 -23.99
N GLN A 234 -8.02 15.36 -22.68
CA GLN A 234 -8.43 16.61 -22.03
C GLN A 234 -7.80 16.77 -20.63
N PRO A 235 -6.47 16.87 -20.50
CA PRO A 235 -5.85 17.13 -19.20
C PRO A 235 -6.33 18.45 -18.59
N ARG A 236 -6.48 18.54 -17.26
CA ARG A 236 -6.94 19.77 -16.58
C ARG A 236 -5.94 20.92 -16.73
N SER A 237 -4.66 20.60 -16.74
CA SER A 237 -3.54 21.52 -16.97
C SER A 237 -3.45 22.05 -18.40
N MET A 238 -4.18 21.46 -19.36
CA MET A 238 -4.27 21.93 -20.73
C MET A 238 -5.21 23.15 -20.80
N VAL A 239 -4.72 24.30 -20.35
CA VAL A 239 -5.41 25.58 -20.58
C VAL A 239 -5.22 25.93 -22.06
N TYR A 240 -6.30 26.00 -22.83
CA TYR A 240 -6.29 26.65 -24.14
C TYR A 240 -5.99 28.13 -23.91
N THR A 241 -4.72 28.51 -24.01
CA THR A 241 -4.31 29.92 -24.17
C THR A 241 -4.69 30.43 -25.55
#